data_AF-A0A0K8RK08-F1
#
_entry.id   AF-A0A0K8RK08-F1
#
_cell.length_a   1.000
_cell.length_b   1.000
_cell.length_c   1.000
_cell.angle_alpha   90.00
_cell.angle_beta   90.00
_cell.angle_gamma   90.00
#
_symmetry.space_group_name_H-M   'P 1'
#
loop_
_entity.id
_entity.type
_entity.pdbx_description
1 polymer ?
#
loop_
_entity_poly.entity_id
_entity_poly.type
_entity_poly.pdbx_seq_one_letter_code
_entity_poly.pdbx_strand_id
1 'polypeptide(L)'
;MQNLFLVALCLLANRVRAGDDVYCRDERNQKVEWFVMYKFPVQGVNYVKVKRGFNTDGLQFAYFDSNTRNFSYWNMSSETLYSQSNPLAFTLKKLFEKQKSPKIAYATYNDQPFTGDDDDAKEPKVHAKEYAHSKGILMADETTGMWLVHSTPQFPVNVHMGQFNMTRTARKNGQYFMCVTLPASEVDKIAELLLIQSVVVHYTHWVNKLTKQYPHLRALILRKPYWPPKTTVEITKIKGVNKTTFTAIAKPVLWEKDIYTHTITELAKSDIWVQSWRRPMFGWLYPVCNRTYSVKDVDRLRFNFNSTSYLEYSYLHDHSKFAVAVNTQLFCFSSLNRAKTQFKRGGELLCRENKDVAGLFRRTVAKVEACNATEPSGKPKPPTVPGGTTKTRKPWQKPTTPIKPPGKWTTTTPVNKPTKSRPTKATRRTTAKPASTKSSKRPTTTKTKKHENPIFQRPIKKKSRPNKQSWELPLYFLWRL
;
A
#
# COMPACT_ATOMS: atom_id res chain seq x y z
N MET A 1 14.33 50.94 37.15
CA MET A 1 13.12 50.29 36.58
C MET A 1 13.25 49.90 35.10
N GLN A 2 14.14 50.51 34.32
CA GLN A 2 14.30 50.24 32.88
C GLN A 2 14.89 48.85 32.56
N ASN A 3 15.79 48.32 33.40
CA ASN A 3 16.39 47.00 33.21
C ASN A 3 15.44 45.82 33.50
N LEU A 4 14.45 45.99 34.40
CA LEU A 4 13.43 44.96 34.65
C LEU A 4 12.44 44.82 33.47
N PHE A 5 12.13 45.93 32.79
CA PHE A 5 11.26 45.92 31.62
C PHE A 5 11.90 45.21 30.41
N LEU A 6 13.21 45.37 30.20
CA LEU A 6 13.97 44.69 29.14
C LEU A 6 14.07 43.18 29.36
N VAL A 7 14.24 42.73 30.61
CA VAL A 7 14.24 41.30 30.97
C VAL A 7 12.83 40.71 30.79
N ALA A 8 11.78 41.42 31.18
CA ALA A 8 10.40 41.00 30.97
C ALA A 8 10.02 40.93 29.47
N LEU A 9 10.47 41.87 28.64
CA LEU A 9 10.27 41.81 27.18
C LEU A 9 11.04 40.64 26.54
N CYS A 10 12.27 40.36 26.99
CA CYS A 10 13.04 39.20 26.50
C CYS A 10 12.41 37.86 26.94
N LEU A 11 11.81 37.79 28.13
CA LEU A 11 11.09 36.60 28.60
C LEU A 11 9.72 36.41 27.91
N LEU A 12 9.07 37.50 27.47
CA LEU A 12 7.85 37.45 26.67
C LEU A 12 8.12 37.14 25.19
N ALA A 13 9.28 37.54 24.65
CA ALA A 13 9.70 37.25 23.28
C ALA A 13 10.19 35.80 23.08
N ASN A 14 10.62 35.12 24.15
CA ASN A 14 11.12 33.75 24.12
C ASN A 14 10.14 32.74 24.76
N ARG A 15 8.84 32.84 24.48
CA ARG A 15 7.99 31.63 24.54
C ARG A 15 8.40 30.71 23.39
N VAL A 16 9.51 29.98 23.58
CA VAL A 16 9.85 28.84 22.73
C VAL A 16 8.62 27.93 22.75
N ARG A 17 7.95 27.79 21.60
CA ARG A 17 6.81 26.89 21.47
C ARG A 17 7.29 25.50 21.87
N ALA A 18 6.74 24.96 22.97
CA ALA A 18 7.08 23.63 23.44
C ALA A 18 6.25 22.60 22.66
N GLY A 19 6.83 22.04 21.60
CA GLY A 19 6.28 20.89 20.88
C GLY A 19 6.19 19.64 21.76
N ASP A 20 5.45 18.64 21.30
CA ASP A 20 5.22 17.34 21.97
C ASP A 20 6.02 16.20 21.33
N ASP A 21 7.13 16.54 20.67
CA ASP A 21 8.19 15.63 20.23
C ASP A 21 7.78 14.70 19.05
N VAL A 22 7.14 15.29 18.05
CA VAL A 22 6.71 14.60 16.82
C VAL A 22 7.88 14.47 15.83
N TYR A 23 8.66 13.39 15.96
CA TYR A 23 9.86 13.12 15.13
C TYR A 23 9.95 11.67 14.67
N CYS A 24 10.52 11.46 13.48
CA CYS A 24 11.07 10.16 13.10
C CYS A 24 12.26 9.81 14.01
N ARG A 25 12.34 8.55 14.41
CA ARG A 25 13.35 8.05 15.35
C ARG A 25 14.07 6.83 14.78
N ASP A 26 15.38 6.75 15.00
CA ASP A 26 16.24 5.67 14.52
C ASP A 26 16.24 4.43 15.41
N GLU A 27 17.10 3.45 15.08
CA GLU A 27 17.25 2.19 15.83
C GLU A 27 17.73 2.40 17.28
N ARG A 28 18.26 3.59 17.60
CA ARG A 28 18.74 3.96 18.94
C ARG A 28 17.85 5.02 19.60
N ASN A 29 16.62 5.17 19.09
CA ASN A 29 15.65 6.15 19.56
C ASN A 29 16.16 7.61 19.50
N GLN A 30 17.05 7.93 18.57
CA GLN A 30 17.50 9.29 18.31
C GLN A 30 16.66 9.92 17.21
N LYS A 31 16.48 11.25 17.28
CA LYS A 31 15.74 11.99 16.25
C LYS A 31 16.52 11.96 14.94
N VAL A 32 15.84 11.63 13.85
CA VAL A 32 16.40 11.66 12.50
C VAL A 32 15.51 12.45 11.55
N GLU A 33 16.10 13.01 10.50
CA GLU A 33 15.32 13.76 9.51
C GLU A 33 14.42 12.82 8.71
N TRP A 34 14.92 11.64 8.36
CA TRP A 34 14.16 10.62 7.66
C TRP A 34 14.79 9.24 7.83
N PHE A 35 13.99 8.19 7.68
CA PHE A 35 14.49 6.82 7.62
C PHE A 35 13.70 5.94 6.67
N VAL A 36 14.34 4.88 6.19
CA VAL A 36 13.73 3.78 5.45
C VAL A 36 13.94 2.49 6.22
N MET A 37 12.84 1.78 6.46
CA MET A 37 12.80 0.44 6.99
C MET A 37 12.23 -0.50 5.94
N TYR A 38 12.97 -1.53 5.53
CA TYR A 38 12.55 -2.50 4.52
C TYR A 38 12.48 -3.90 5.11
N LYS A 39 11.26 -4.39 5.37
CA LYS A 39 10.97 -5.71 5.93
C LYS A 39 10.96 -6.79 4.87
N PHE A 40 11.47 -7.97 5.17
CA PHE A 40 11.56 -9.12 4.24
C PHE A 40 10.43 -10.14 4.44
N PRO A 41 9.93 -10.79 3.37
CA PRO A 41 8.83 -11.76 3.49
C PRO A 41 9.21 -13.02 4.27
N VAL A 42 8.19 -13.71 4.79
CA VAL A 42 8.35 -15.00 5.51
C VAL A 42 8.59 -16.19 4.57
N GLN A 43 8.18 -16.08 3.30
CA GLN A 43 8.22 -17.18 2.34
C GLN A 43 8.88 -16.75 1.02
N GLY A 44 9.41 -17.73 0.28
CA GLY A 44 9.97 -17.52 -1.06
C GLY A 44 11.31 -16.80 -1.07
N VAL A 45 12.02 -16.78 0.06
CA VAL A 45 13.32 -16.13 0.21
C VAL A 45 14.44 -17.15 0.08
N ASN A 46 15.36 -16.87 -0.84
CA ASN A 46 16.64 -17.56 -0.93
C ASN A 46 17.68 -16.80 -0.09
N TYR A 47 18.27 -17.49 0.88
CA TYR A 47 19.29 -16.94 1.77
C TYR A 47 20.66 -17.46 1.37
N VAL A 48 21.60 -16.56 1.08
CA VAL A 48 22.97 -16.93 0.71
C VAL A 48 23.93 -16.30 1.71
N LYS A 49 24.61 -17.17 2.48
CA LYS A 49 25.61 -16.80 3.49
C LYS A 49 25.13 -15.69 4.44
N VAL A 50 23.85 -15.67 4.78
CA VAL A 50 23.29 -14.75 5.79
C VAL A 50 23.67 -15.31 7.17
N LYS A 51 24.14 -14.45 8.09
CA LYS A 51 24.66 -14.87 9.40
C LYS A 51 23.65 -15.76 10.16
N ARG A 52 24.17 -16.73 10.91
CA ARG A 52 23.42 -17.61 11.84
C ARG A 52 22.64 -16.71 12.83
N GLY A 53 21.32 -16.91 12.96
CA GLY A 53 20.43 -16.06 13.76
C GLY A 53 19.45 -15.20 12.94
N PHE A 54 19.57 -15.20 11.61
CA PHE A 54 18.52 -14.68 10.73
C PHE A 54 17.31 -15.61 10.80
N ASN A 55 16.31 -15.26 11.62
CA ASN A 55 15.05 -16.02 11.63
C ASN A 55 14.39 -15.90 10.26
N THR A 56 13.81 -16.98 9.76
CA THR A 56 13.04 -16.98 8.51
C THR A 56 11.57 -16.69 8.79
N ASP A 57 11.29 -15.90 9.83
CA ASP A 57 9.95 -15.65 10.32
C ASP A 57 9.27 -14.47 9.60
N GLY A 58 10.02 -13.72 8.78
CA GLY A 58 9.51 -12.57 8.04
C GLY A 58 9.31 -11.35 8.94
N LEU A 59 10.05 -11.23 10.04
CA LEU A 59 10.02 -10.05 10.90
C LEU A 59 11.30 -9.20 10.78
N GLN A 60 12.31 -9.70 10.09
CA GLN A 60 13.59 -9.02 9.87
C GLN A 60 13.41 -7.90 8.86
N PHE A 61 14.18 -6.84 9.05
CA PHE A 61 14.22 -5.72 8.14
C PHE A 61 15.63 -5.16 8.00
N ALA A 62 15.91 -4.58 6.85
CA ALA A 62 17.05 -3.69 6.67
C ALA A 62 16.65 -2.25 6.93
N TYR A 63 17.62 -1.43 7.33
CA TYR A 63 17.42 -0.06 7.78
C TYR A 63 18.50 0.87 7.24
N PHE A 64 18.10 2.09 6.90
CA PHE A 64 19.01 3.22 6.72
C PHE A 64 18.26 4.54 6.95
N ASP A 65 19.01 5.61 7.20
CA ASP A 65 18.47 6.92 7.58
C ASP A 65 19.28 8.09 7.04
N SER A 66 18.89 9.30 7.45
CA SER A 66 19.56 10.54 7.11
C SER A 66 21.03 10.63 7.54
N ASN A 67 21.45 9.81 8.50
CA ASN A 67 22.81 9.80 9.04
C ASN A 67 23.69 8.71 8.40
N THR A 68 23.09 7.78 7.66
CA THR A 68 23.79 6.70 6.97
C THR A 68 24.76 7.27 5.94
N ARG A 69 26.03 6.84 6.00
CA ARG A 69 27.11 7.31 5.11
C ARG A 69 27.46 6.33 4.01
N ASN A 70 27.29 5.03 4.28
CA ASN A 70 27.65 3.96 3.36
C ASN A 70 26.37 3.28 2.84
N PHE A 71 26.16 3.37 1.54
CA PHE A 71 25.03 2.76 0.84
C PHE A 71 25.46 1.61 -0.07
N SER A 72 26.70 1.11 0.02
CA SER A 72 27.18 0.01 -0.82
C SER A 72 26.36 -1.27 -0.62
N TYR A 73 25.97 -1.53 0.63
CA TYR A 73 25.17 -2.67 1.05
C TYR A 73 24.01 -2.24 1.94
N TRP A 74 22.98 -3.10 2.03
CA TRP A 74 21.92 -2.93 3.02
C TRP A 74 22.46 -3.20 4.42
N ASN A 75 22.07 -2.37 5.38
CA ASN A 75 22.36 -2.63 6.79
C ASN A 75 21.20 -3.41 7.41
N MET A 76 21.48 -4.60 7.92
CA MET A 76 20.48 -5.44 8.58
C MET A 76 20.26 -4.94 10.00
N SER A 77 19.01 -4.77 10.40
CA SER A 77 18.68 -4.48 11.80
C SER A 77 18.91 -5.70 12.69
N SER A 78 19.32 -5.47 13.94
CA SER A 78 19.28 -6.49 14.99
C SER A 78 17.87 -6.68 15.57
N GLU A 79 16.95 -5.76 15.29
CA GLU A 79 15.59 -5.75 15.80
C GLU A 79 14.61 -6.41 14.83
N THR A 80 13.42 -6.71 15.34
CA THR A 80 12.32 -7.25 14.54
C THR A 80 11.16 -6.28 14.45
N LEU A 81 10.31 -6.47 13.44
CA LEU A 81 9.13 -5.65 13.21
C LEU A 81 8.19 -5.55 14.43
N TYR A 82 8.15 -6.59 15.26
CA TYR A 82 7.27 -6.65 16.45
C TYR A 82 7.96 -6.17 17.74
N SER A 83 9.26 -5.87 17.67
CA SER A 83 10.00 -5.31 18.81
C SER A 83 9.39 -3.98 19.26
N GLN A 84 9.39 -3.74 20.56
CA GLN A 84 9.04 -2.44 21.15
C GLN A 84 10.19 -1.44 21.03
N SER A 85 11.36 -1.90 20.59
CA SER A 85 12.61 -1.14 20.51
C SER A 85 13.11 -1.02 19.08
N ASN A 86 12.20 -0.79 18.14
CA ASN A 86 12.54 -0.54 16.73
C ASN A 86 12.15 0.89 16.29
N PRO A 87 12.64 1.36 15.13
CA PRO A 87 12.35 2.70 14.62
C PRO A 87 10.86 3.07 14.58
N LEU A 88 9.97 2.13 14.20
CA LEU A 88 8.52 2.38 14.17
C LEU A 88 7.94 2.55 15.57
N ALA A 89 8.31 1.67 16.51
CA ALA A 89 7.85 1.73 17.89
C ALA A 89 8.27 3.03 18.57
N PHE A 90 9.52 3.46 18.36
CA PHE A 90 10.02 4.74 18.86
C PHE A 90 9.30 5.93 18.24
N THR A 91 9.19 5.95 16.91
CA THR A 91 8.57 7.03 16.15
C THR A 91 7.09 7.20 16.50
N LEU A 92 6.35 6.10 16.67
CA LEU A 92 4.91 6.11 16.89
C LEU A 92 4.51 6.01 18.37
N LYS A 93 5.46 6.12 19.30
CA LYS A 93 5.21 6.02 20.75
C LYS A 93 4.00 6.87 21.18
N LYS A 94 3.94 8.13 20.76
CA LYS A 94 2.83 9.06 21.06
C LYS A 94 1.46 8.63 20.51
N LEU A 95 1.42 7.91 19.40
CA LEU A 95 0.19 7.37 18.83
C LEU A 95 -0.34 6.17 19.64
N PHE A 96 0.56 5.40 20.26
CA PHE A 96 0.19 4.20 21.02
C PHE A 96 0.00 4.45 22.52
N GLU A 97 0.40 5.61 23.06
CA GLU A 97 0.14 6.01 24.46
C GLU A 97 -1.37 5.98 24.77
N LYS A 98 -1.76 5.48 25.96
CA LYS A 98 -3.19 5.35 26.34
C LYS A 98 -3.96 6.66 26.28
N GLN A 99 -3.30 7.75 26.67
CA GLN A 99 -3.87 9.09 26.64
C GLN A 99 -3.44 9.81 25.37
N LYS A 100 -4.41 10.38 24.67
CA LYS A 100 -4.13 11.24 23.53
C LYS A 100 -3.44 12.52 24.01
N SER A 101 -2.33 12.89 23.38
CA SER A 101 -1.71 14.19 23.66
C SER A 101 -2.68 15.34 23.33
N PRO A 102 -2.80 16.37 24.18
CA PRO A 102 -3.59 17.55 23.89
C PRO A 102 -2.90 18.52 22.91
N LYS A 103 -1.67 18.22 22.45
CA LYS A 103 -0.90 19.08 21.53
C LYS A 103 -0.62 18.44 20.17
N ILE A 104 -0.89 17.15 20.00
CA ILE A 104 -0.64 16.43 18.74
C ILE A 104 -1.97 16.23 18.00
N ALA A 105 -2.07 16.71 16.76
CA ALA A 105 -3.09 16.26 15.83
C ALA A 105 -2.53 15.12 14.95
N TYR A 106 -3.38 14.16 14.59
CA TYR A 106 -2.98 13.12 13.65
C TYR A 106 -4.13 12.58 12.81
N ALA A 107 -3.76 12.09 11.62
CA ALA A 107 -4.58 11.25 10.78
C ALA A 107 -3.78 10.02 10.35
N THR A 108 -4.34 8.84 10.59
CA THR A 108 -3.86 7.59 9.99
C THR A 108 -4.71 7.31 8.77
N TYR A 109 -4.12 6.81 7.70
CA TYR A 109 -4.84 6.43 6.50
C TYR A 109 -4.37 5.08 5.98
N ASN A 110 -5.32 4.25 5.53
CA ASN A 110 -5.04 2.93 5.00
C ASN A 110 -6.28 2.48 4.23
N ASP A 111 -6.12 2.13 2.95
CA ASP A 111 -7.22 1.58 2.13
C ASP A 111 -7.62 0.15 2.51
N GLN A 112 -6.84 -0.47 3.40
CA GLN A 112 -7.07 -1.80 3.96
C GLN A 112 -6.85 -1.74 5.49
N PRO A 113 -7.65 -0.96 6.24
CA PRO A 113 -7.43 -0.76 7.68
C PRO A 113 -7.70 -2.05 8.46
N PHE A 114 -7.20 -2.11 9.69
CA PHE A 114 -7.46 -3.24 10.59
C PHE A 114 -8.92 -3.24 11.02
N THR A 115 -9.63 -4.34 10.80
CA THR A 115 -11.07 -4.44 11.10
C THR A 115 -11.38 -5.24 12.37
N GLY A 116 -10.36 -5.58 13.18
CA GLY A 116 -10.51 -6.37 14.40
C GLY A 116 -10.12 -7.84 14.28
N ASP A 117 -9.93 -8.33 13.05
CA ASP A 117 -9.53 -9.71 12.76
C ASP A 117 -8.10 -9.76 12.21
N ASP A 118 -7.32 -10.75 12.63
CA ASP A 118 -5.95 -11.01 12.14
C ASP A 118 -5.91 -11.81 10.82
N ASP A 119 -7.03 -11.87 10.11
CA ASP A 119 -7.11 -12.47 8.78
C ASP A 119 -6.50 -11.53 7.73
N ASP A 120 -6.16 -12.06 6.55
CA ASP A 120 -5.71 -11.23 5.44
C ASP A 120 -6.76 -10.15 5.13
N ALA A 121 -6.31 -8.89 5.00
CA ALA A 121 -7.19 -7.77 4.72
C ALA A 121 -7.98 -8.04 3.44
N LYS A 122 -9.30 -8.06 3.56
CA LYS A 122 -10.19 -8.13 2.39
C LYS A 122 -10.20 -6.74 1.75
N GLU A 123 -10.07 -6.70 0.43
CA GLU A 123 -10.33 -5.48 -0.33
C GLU A 123 -11.73 -4.93 0.06
N PRO A 124 -11.88 -3.63 0.32
CA PRO A 124 -13.17 -3.12 0.79
C PRO A 124 -14.26 -3.33 -0.25
N LYS A 125 -15.42 -3.81 0.21
CA LYS A 125 -16.34 -4.56 -0.65
C LYS A 125 -17.05 -3.75 -1.74
N VAL A 126 -17.14 -2.42 -1.70
CA VAL A 126 -17.87 -1.68 -2.76
C VAL A 126 -17.29 -0.29 -3.07
N HIS A 127 -16.69 0.44 -2.12
CA HIS A 127 -16.27 1.83 -2.36
C HIS A 127 -14.75 2.06 -2.49
N ALA A 128 -13.87 1.17 -2.02
CA ALA A 128 -12.41 1.44 -2.01
C ALA A 128 -11.70 1.41 -3.36
N LYS A 129 -12.39 0.98 -4.43
CA LYS A 129 -11.85 1.03 -5.79
C LYS A 129 -11.77 2.46 -6.34
N GLU A 130 -12.42 3.42 -5.68
CA GLU A 130 -12.43 4.85 -6.04
C GLU A 130 -11.58 5.71 -5.11
N TYR A 131 -11.01 5.12 -4.04
CA TYR A 131 -10.12 5.82 -3.10
C TYR A 131 -8.65 5.51 -3.38
N ALA A 132 -7.77 6.29 -2.76
CA ALA A 132 -6.34 6.11 -2.88
C ALA A 132 -5.90 4.69 -2.51
N HIS A 133 -4.95 4.11 -3.25
CA HIS A 133 -4.20 2.95 -2.78
C HIS A 133 -3.05 3.41 -1.88
N SER A 134 -3.35 4.12 -0.80
CA SER A 134 -2.34 4.77 0.04
C SER A 134 -2.45 4.35 1.50
N LYS A 135 -1.31 4.29 2.17
CA LYS A 135 -1.24 3.92 3.59
C LYS A 135 -0.13 4.71 4.30
N GLY A 136 -0.47 5.28 5.44
CA GLY A 136 0.46 6.11 6.17
C GLY A 136 -0.13 6.79 7.41
N ILE A 137 0.70 7.62 8.01
CA ILE A 137 0.40 8.35 9.24
C ILE A 137 0.98 9.76 9.10
N LEU A 138 0.14 10.77 9.30
CA LEU A 138 0.56 12.16 9.43
C LEU A 138 0.26 12.62 10.85
N MET A 139 1.29 13.01 11.60
CA MET A 139 1.17 13.58 12.95
C MET A 139 1.84 14.94 12.98
N ALA A 140 1.30 15.87 13.77
CA ALA A 140 1.89 17.20 13.93
C ALA A 140 1.56 17.84 15.28
N ASP A 141 2.51 18.62 15.78
CA ASP A 141 2.33 19.59 16.87
C ASP A 141 2.56 21.03 16.35
N GLU A 142 2.65 22.01 17.25
CA GLU A 142 2.86 23.42 16.87
C GLU A 142 4.22 23.71 16.19
N THR A 143 5.20 22.82 16.34
CA THR A 143 6.60 23.03 15.98
C THR A 143 7.09 22.13 14.86
N THR A 144 6.60 20.88 14.83
CA THR A 144 7.08 19.83 13.95
C THR A 144 5.96 18.88 13.55
N GLY A 145 6.21 18.11 12.51
CA GLY A 145 5.39 16.97 12.16
C GLY A 145 6.22 15.79 11.68
N MET A 146 5.56 14.67 11.50
CA MET A 146 6.13 13.49 10.87
C MET A 146 5.13 12.92 9.88
N TRP A 147 5.65 12.45 8.75
CA TRP A 147 4.88 11.74 7.75
C TRP A 147 5.51 10.38 7.50
N LEU A 148 4.76 9.34 7.82
CA LEU A 148 5.12 7.95 7.59
C LEU A 148 4.32 7.42 6.40
N VAL A 149 5.00 7.00 5.34
CA VAL A 149 4.41 6.30 4.19
C VAL A 149 4.81 4.82 4.27
N HIS A 150 3.87 3.90 4.04
CA HIS A 150 4.15 2.47 4.10
C HIS A 150 3.30 1.62 3.15
N SER A 151 3.69 0.36 2.97
CA SER A 151 2.96 -0.62 2.16
C SER A 151 2.14 -1.64 2.97
N THR A 152 2.10 -1.50 4.29
CA THR A 152 1.53 -2.48 5.24
C THR A 152 0.01 -2.39 5.42
N PRO A 153 -0.79 -3.36 4.92
CA PRO A 153 -2.21 -3.43 5.24
C PRO A 153 -2.42 -3.60 6.75
N GLN A 154 -3.56 -3.14 7.23
CA GLN A 154 -3.98 -3.28 8.62
C GLN A 154 -3.03 -2.64 9.63
N PHE A 155 -2.30 -1.60 9.23
CA PHE A 155 -1.42 -0.84 10.12
C PHE A 155 -1.81 0.64 10.07
N PRO A 156 -1.82 1.36 11.22
CA PRO A 156 -1.65 0.85 12.59
C PRO A 156 -2.86 0.05 13.09
N VAL A 157 -2.64 -0.76 14.13
CA VAL A 157 -3.70 -1.48 14.87
C VAL A 157 -3.86 -0.88 16.25
N ASN A 158 -5.08 -0.90 16.81
CA ASN A 158 -5.31 -0.71 18.25
C ASN A 158 -4.51 0.46 18.87
N VAL A 159 -4.53 1.63 18.20
CA VAL A 159 -3.86 2.84 18.71
C VAL A 159 -4.44 3.23 20.07
N HIS A 160 -3.64 3.90 20.91
CA HIS A 160 -4.00 4.23 22.29
C HIS A 160 -4.27 3.06 23.25
N MET A 161 -3.68 1.88 23.00
CA MET A 161 -3.73 0.76 23.95
C MET A 161 -2.56 0.70 24.94
N GLY A 162 -1.60 1.62 24.84
CA GLY A 162 -0.43 1.72 25.71
C GLY A 162 0.81 0.95 25.23
N GLN A 163 0.74 0.27 24.09
CA GLN A 163 1.84 -0.52 23.55
C GLN A 163 1.83 -0.50 22.02
N PHE A 164 3.03 -0.41 21.40
CA PHE A 164 3.18 -0.53 19.96
C PHE A 164 2.78 -1.95 19.50
N ASN A 165 2.02 -2.05 18.41
CA ASN A 165 1.57 -3.33 17.92
C ASN A 165 1.44 -3.37 16.40
N MET A 166 1.51 -4.58 15.84
CA MET A 166 1.44 -4.89 14.42
C MET A 166 0.51 -6.11 14.23
N THR A 167 -0.20 -6.20 13.11
CA THR A 167 -0.93 -7.43 12.79
C THR A 167 0.01 -8.59 12.55
N ARG A 168 -0.49 -9.81 12.82
CA ARG A 168 0.23 -11.04 12.47
C ARG A 168 0.48 -11.15 10.95
N THR A 169 -0.40 -10.59 10.13
CA THR A 169 -0.30 -10.63 8.66
C THR A 169 0.84 -9.77 8.10
N ALA A 170 1.35 -8.79 8.87
CA ALA A 170 2.46 -7.94 8.46
C ALA A 170 3.75 -8.72 8.13
N ARG A 171 3.92 -9.94 8.66
CA ARG A 171 5.09 -10.78 8.36
C ARG A 171 5.11 -11.38 6.95
N LYS A 172 3.95 -11.45 6.28
CA LYS A 172 3.76 -12.27 5.07
C LYS A 172 4.62 -11.83 3.87
N ASN A 173 4.57 -10.54 3.54
CA ASN A 173 5.19 -9.99 2.32
C ASN A 173 6.29 -9.00 2.67
N GLY A 174 7.24 -8.77 1.76
CA GLY A 174 8.18 -7.67 1.86
C GLY A 174 7.45 -6.32 1.87
N GLN A 175 7.88 -5.38 2.71
CA GLN A 175 7.19 -4.10 2.92
C GLN A 175 8.18 -3.00 3.25
N TYR A 176 7.85 -1.77 2.89
CA TYR A 176 8.62 -0.59 3.29
C TYR A 176 7.85 0.29 4.27
N PHE A 177 8.62 1.03 5.05
CA PHE A 177 8.18 2.18 5.82
C PHE A 177 9.20 3.30 5.60
N MET A 178 8.73 4.47 5.18
CA MET A 178 9.53 5.67 4.98
C MET A 178 8.96 6.76 5.87
N CYS A 179 9.77 7.29 6.77
CA CYS A 179 9.39 8.39 7.66
C CYS A 179 10.16 9.65 7.29
N VAL A 180 9.49 10.80 7.25
CA VAL A 180 10.11 12.13 7.14
C VAL A 180 9.67 13.01 8.29
N THR A 181 10.62 13.56 9.03
CA THR A 181 10.39 14.63 10.01
C THR A 181 10.29 15.95 9.25
N LEU A 182 9.17 16.64 9.44
CA LEU A 182 8.79 17.84 8.73
C LEU A 182 8.88 19.06 9.67
N PRO A 183 9.37 20.21 9.20
CA PRO A 183 9.08 21.46 9.88
C PRO A 183 7.57 21.72 9.78
N ALA A 184 7.01 22.39 10.78
CA ALA A 184 5.58 22.70 10.82
C ALA A 184 5.03 23.29 9.49
N SER A 185 5.80 24.14 8.81
CA SER A 185 5.39 24.78 7.55
C SER A 185 5.13 23.82 6.38
N GLU A 186 5.58 22.56 6.46
CA GLU A 186 5.41 21.57 5.39
C GLU A 186 4.24 20.61 5.66
N VAL A 187 3.76 20.51 6.91
CA VAL A 187 2.72 19.56 7.32
C VAL A 187 1.43 19.74 6.52
N ASP A 188 0.97 20.98 6.39
CA ASP A 188 -0.33 21.23 5.77
C ASP A 188 -0.32 20.98 4.26
N LYS A 189 0.85 21.11 3.61
CA LYS A 189 1.04 20.72 2.21
C LYS A 189 0.86 19.21 2.04
N ILE A 190 1.40 18.41 2.97
CA ILE A 190 1.18 16.95 2.95
C ILE A 190 -0.31 16.65 3.11
N ALA A 191 -0.98 17.29 4.06
CA ALA A 191 -2.40 17.08 4.26
C ALA A 191 -3.24 17.43 3.02
N GLU A 192 -2.87 18.50 2.29
CA GLU A 192 -3.47 18.84 1.00
C GLU A 192 -3.31 17.73 -0.04
N LEU A 193 -2.09 17.19 -0.20
CA LEU A 193 -1.82 16.08 -1.11
C LEU A 193 -2.63 14.82 -0.75
N LEU A 194 -2.78 14.53 0.54
CA LEU A 194 -3.60 13.41 1.04
C LEU A 194 -5.11 13.60 0.74
N LEU A 195 -5.60 14.84 0.72
CA LEU A 195 -6.97 15.16 0.29
C LEU A 195 -7.12 14.97 -1.23
N ILE A 196 -6.16 15.46 -2.02
CA ILE A 196 -6.16 15.34 -3.50
C ILE A 196 -6.25 13.88 -3.93
N GLN A 197 -5.49 12.99 -3.30
CA GLN A 197 -5.50 11.56 -3.61
C GLN A 197 -6.75 10.82 -3.08
N SER A 198 -7.57 11.45 -2.23
CA SER A 198 -8.74 10.83 -1.59
C SER A 198 -8.37 9.58 -0.77
N VAL A 199 -7.55 9.75 0.28
CA VAL A 199 -7.18 8.63 1.18
C VAL A 199 -8.34 8.14 2.04
N VAL A 200 -8.27 6.88 2.45
CA VAL A 200 -9.18 6.30 3.46
C VAL A 200 -8.63 6.56 4.86
N VAL A 201 -9.19 7.55 5.56
CA VAL A 201 -8.78 7.96 6.91
C VAL A 201 -9.40 7.06 7.99
N HIS A 202 -8.58 6.48 8.86
CA HIS A 202 -9.00 5.54 9.91
C HIS A 202 -9.05 6.18 11.31
N TYR A 203 -7.94 6.12 12.06
CA TYR A 203 -7.83 6.77 13.37
C TYR A 203 -7.46 8.24 13.22
N THR A 204 -8.12 9.09 14.01
CA THR A 204 -7.87 10.54 14.02
C THR A 204 -7.87 11.11 15.44
N HIS A 205 -7.20 12.25 15.58
CA HIS A 205 -7.29 13.13 16.75
C HIS A 205 -7.00 14.56 16.33
N TRP A 206 -7.77 15.50 16.87
CA TRP A 206 -7.67 16.91 16.53
C TRP A 206 -7.47 17.77 17.77
N VAL A 207 -6.68 18.84 17.61
CA VAL A 207 -6.38 19.84 18.64
C VAL A 207 -6.77 21.22 18.12
N ASN A 208 -7.75 21.87 18.76
CA ASN A 208 -8.31 23.14 18.29
C ASN A 208 -7.27 24.26 18.11
N LYS A 209 -6.22 24.27 18.93
CA LYS A 209 -5.14 25.27 18.85
C LYS A 209 -4.38 25.23 17.52
N LEU A 210 -4.39 24.09 16.81
CA LEU A 210 -3.72 23.91 15.53
C LEU A 210 -4.56 24.35 14.30
N THR A 211 -5.80 24.83 14.51
CA THR A 211 -6.74 25.15 13.41
C THR A 211 -6.22 26.17 12.41
N LYS A 212 -5.58 27.25 12.88
CA LYS A 212 -5.04 28.26 11.98
C LYS A 212 -3.79 27.78 11.25
N GLN A 213 -3.05 26.84 11.84
CA GLN A 213 -1.76 26.39 11.34
C GLN A 213 -1.91 25.26 10.32
N TYR A 214 -2.86 24.35 10.52
CA TYR A 214 -3.06 23.18 9.67
C TYR A 214 -4.53 23.01 9.20
N PRO A 215 -5.06 23.95 8.37
CA PRO A 215 -6.43 23.85 7.87
C PRO A 215 -6.69 22.60 7.01
N HIS A 216 -5.74 22.15 6.18
CA HIS A 216 -5.90 20.93 5.39
C HIS A 216 -5.81 19.68 6.25
N LEU A 217 -4.94 19.65 7.27
CA LEU A 217 -4.91 18.53 8.23
C LEU A 217 -6.25 18.40 8.97
N ARG A 218 -6.84 19.54 9.36
CA ARG A 218 -8.19 19.56 9.94
C ARG A 218 -9.21 19.01 8.96
N ALA A 219 -9.19 19.44 7.70
CA ALA A 219 -10.10 18.95 6.67
C ALA A 219 -9.95 17.43 6.44
N LEU A 220 -8.72 16.92 6.44
CA LEU A 220 -8.41 15.50 6.34
C LEU A 220 -8.97 14.70 7.53
N ILE A 221 -8.78 15.20 8.76
CA ILE A 221 -9.32 14.58 9.98
C ILE A 221 -10.85 14.57 9.98
N LEU A 222 -11.46 15.64 9.48
CA LEU A 222 -12.91 15.75 9.30
C LEU A 222 -13.43 15.00 8.05
N ARG A 223 -12.54 14.30 7.31
CA ARG A 223 -12.85 13.53 6.11
C ARG A 223 -13.58 14.35 5.03
N LYS A 224 -13.22 15.62 4.88
CA LYS A 224 -13.76 16.47 3.82
C LYS A 224 -13.19 16.04 2.46
N PRO A 225 -13.98 16.09 1.38
CA PRO A 225 -13.44 15.92 0.04
C PRO A 225 -12.56 17.13 -0.35
N TYR A 226 -11.63 16.92 -1.27
CA TYR A 226 -10.93 18.02 -1.92
C TYR A 226 -11.85 18.65 -2.97
N TRP A 227 -12.08 19.97 -2.89
CA TRP A 227 -12.96 20.68 -3.82
C TRP A 227 -12.32 21.97 -4.32
N PRO A 228 -12.35 22.25 -5.64
CA PRO A 228 -12.84 21.36 -6.71
C PRO A 228 -11.93 20.13 -6.90
N PRO A 229 -12.45 18.99 -7.38
CA PRO A 229 -11.64 17.79 -7.57
C PRO A 229 -10.55 18.03 -8.63
N LYS A 230 -9.32 17.59 -8.34
CA LYS A 230 -8.18 17.69 -9.25
C LYS A 230 -8.28 16.64 -10.37
N THR A 231 -7.93 17.05 -11.59
CA THR A 231 -7.88 16.17 -12.78
C THR A 231 -6.45 15.91 -13.27
N THR A 232 -5.46 16.60 -12.70
CA THR A 232 -4.05 16.47 -13.01
C THR A 232 -3.25 16.04 -11.79
N VAL A 233 -2.15 15.33 -12.02
CA VAL A 233 -1.20 14.97 -10.95
C VAL A 233 -0.62 16.24 -10.32
N GLU A 234 -0.62 16.29 -9.00
CA GLU A 234 0.02 17.36 -8.23
C GLU A 234 1.44 16.92 -7.85
N ILE A 235 2.43 17.77 -8.12
CA ILE A 235 3.85 17.50 -7.84
C ILE A 235 4.37 18.65 -6.98
N THR A 236 4.73 18.36 -5.73
CA THR A 236 5.13 19.37 -4.76
C THR A 236 6.48 19.03 -4.17
N LYS A 237 7.39 20.01 -4.13
CA LYS A 237 8.64 19.90 -3.36
C LYS A 237 8.35 20.15 -1.89
N ILE A 238 8.77 19.22 -1.05
CA ILE A 238 8.69 19.32 0.42
C ILE A 238 10.09 19.26 1.02
N LYS A 239 10.25 19.84 2.21
CA LYS A 239 11.54 19.86 2.92
C LYS A 239 11.42 19.09 4.23
N GLY A 240 12.42 18.25 4.52
CA GLY A 240 12.64 17.74 5.86
C GLY A 240 13.14 18.84 6.80
N VAL A 241 13.18 18.55 8.10
CA VAL A 241 13.64 19.50 9.14
C VAL A 241 15.07 20.00 8.93
N ASN A 242 15.94 19.23 8.26
CA ASN A 242 17.30 19.63 7.90
C ASN A 242 17.42 20.04 6.43
N LYS A 243 16.30 20.48 5.83
CA LYS A 243 16.21 21.00 4.46
C LYS A 243 16.49 19.98 3.36
N THR A 244 16.56 18.68 3.67
CA THR A 244 16.57 17.65 2.62
C THR A 244 15.30 17.79 1.79
N THR A 245 15.46 17.96 0.47
CA THR A 245 14.33 18.14 -0.44
C THR A 245 13.81 16.78 -0.92
N PHE A 246 12.50 16.61 -0.88
CA PHE A 246 11.77 15.50 -1.47
C PHE A 246 10.74 16.03 -2.46
N THR A 247 10.35 15.19 -3.40
CA THR A 247 9.24 15.46 -4.32
C THR A 247 8.09 14.56 -3.95
N ALA A 248 7.03 15.13 -3.36
CA ALA A 248 5.79 14.44 -3.05
C ALA A 248 4.83 14.57 -4.24
N ILE A 249 4.23 13.47 -4.65
CA ILE A 249 3.37 13.40 -5.83
C ILE A 249 2.02 12.83 -5.40
N ALA A 250 0.95 13.57 -5.67
CA ALA A 250 -0.42 13.11 -5.48
C ALA A 250 -1.08 12.85 -6.84
N LYS A 251 -1.42 11.59 -7.09
CA LYS A 251 -2.28 11.18 -8.20
C LYS A 251 -3.74 11.31 -7.74
N PRO A 252 -4.57 12.19 -8.33
CA PRO A 252 -5.99 12.21 -8.04
C PRO A 252 -6.71 11.04 -8.72
N VAL A 253 -7.89 10.70 -8.21
CA VAL A 253 -8.76 9.62 -8.72
C VAL A 253 -9.11 9.81 -10.20
N LEU A 254 -9.34 11.06 -10.62
CA LEU A 254 -9.75 11.42 -11.98
C LEU A 254 -8.60 11.37 -13.01
N TRP A 255 -7.35 11.20 -12.57
CA TRP A 255 -6.22 11.04 -13.49
C TRP A 255 -5.99 9.55 -13.77
N GLU A 256 -6.60 9.06 -14.85
CA GLU A 256 -6.73 7.62 -15.15
C GLU A 256 -5.58 7.03 -16.01
N LYS A 257 -4.33 7.38 -15.70
CA LYS A 257 -3.15 6.91 -16.45
C LYS A 257 -2.14 6.17 -15.57
N ASP A 258 -1.20 5.46 -16.22
CA ASP A 258 -0.05 4.86 -15.54
C ASP A 258 0.92 5.96 -15.07
N ILE A 259 0.97 6.19 -13.76
CA ILE A 259 1.81 7.22 -13.14
C ILE A 259 3.30 7.01 -13.45
N TYR A 260 3.74 5.76 -13.55
CA TYR A 260 5.13 5.44 -13.83
C TYR A 260 5.50 5.89 -15.24
N THR A 261 4.64 5.57 -16.22
CA THR A 261 4.86 5.84 -17.65
C THR A 261 4.67 7.31 -18.05
N HIS A 262 3.81 8.05 -17.36
CA HIS A 262 3.45 9.43 -17.76
C HIS A 262 3.94 10.52 -16.82
N THR A 263 4.40 10.17 -15.61
CA THR A 263 4.90 11.15 -14.64
C THR A 263 6.33 10.83 -14.24
N ILE A 264 6.62 9.59 -13.85
CA ILE A 264 7.94 9.27 -13.28
C ILE A 264 9.03 9.22 -14.33
N THR A 265 8.78 8.69 -15.53
CA THR A 265 9.72 8.81 -16.66
C THR A 265 10.02 10.26 -17.03
N GLU A 266 9.01 11.13 -16.98
CA GLU A 266 9.17 12.56 -17.28
C GLU A 266 9.93 13.31 -16.20
N LEU A 267 9.74 12.95 -14.92
CA LEU A 267 10.52 13.50 -13.82
C LEU A 267 11.96 12.97 -13.83
N ALA A 268 12.14 11.67 -14.11
CA ALA A 268 13.45 11.03 -14.10
C ALA A 268 14.31 11.39 -15.31
N LYS A 269 13.67 11.75 -16.44
CA LYS A 269 14.28 11.83 -17.77
C LYS A 269 15.15 10.61 -18.05
N SER A 270 14.62 9.43 -17.72
CA SER A 270 15.33 8.17 -17.74
C SER A 270 14.38 7.00 -17.87
N ASP A 271 14.89 5.89 -18.37
CA ASP A 271 14.29 4.57 -18.15
C ASP A 271 14.10 4.33 -16.65
N ILE A 272 13.05 3.61 -16.29
CA ILE A 272 12.76 3.27 -14.90
C ILE A 272 12.48 1.78 -14.72
N TRP A 273 12.91 1.26 -13.58
CA TRP A 273 12.50 -0.06 -13.09
C TRP A 273 11.49 0.09 -11.97
N VAL A 274 10.39 -0.64 -12.08
CA VAL A 274 9.25 -0.53 -11.17
C VAL A 274 9.07 -1.84 -10.40
N GLN A 275 9.31 -1.80 -9.09
CA GLN A 275 8.84 -2.84 -8.19
C GLN A 275 7.39 -2.54 -7.82
N SER A 276 6.50 -3.52 -7.97
CA SER A 276 5.14 -3.43 -7.44
C SER A 276 4.50 -4.81 -7.27
N TRP A 277 3.39 -4.86 -6.52
CA TRP A 277 2.66 -6.11 -6.32
C TRP A 277 1.71 -6.40 -7.48
N ARG A 278 2.22 -7.09 -8.50
CA ARG A 278 1.49 -7.39 -9.74
C ARG A 278 0.85 -8.77 -9.65
N ARG A 279 -0.40 -8.88 -10.09
CA ARG A 279 -1.11 -10.15 -10.27
C ARG A 279 -1.93 -10.07 -11.57
N PRO A 280 -2.06 -11.16 -12.34
CA PRO A 280 -2.88 -11.17 -13.56
C PRO A 280 -4.32 -10.70 -13.31
N MET A 281 -4.93 -11.09 -12.18
CA MET A 281 -6.29 -10.70 -11.81
C MET A 281 -6.50 -9.18 -11.61
N PHE A 282 -5.43 -8.40 -11.43
CA PHE A 282 -5.50 -6.94 -11.30
C PHE A 282 -5.35 -6.21 -12.64
N GLY A 283 -5.18 -6.96 -13.74
CA GLY A 283 -4.85 -6.42 -15.05
C GLY A 283 -3.46 -5.81 -15.05
N TRP A 284 -2.43 -6.63 -14.81
CA TRP A 284 -1.04 -6.18 -14.86
C TRP A 284 -0.73 -5.42 -16.16
N LEU A 285 0.16 -4.44 -16.10
CA LEU A 285 0.62 -3.76 -17.30
C LEU A 285 1.87 -4.46 -17.83
N TYR A 286 2.01 -4.48 -19.14
CA TYR A 286 3.23 -4.96 -19.76
C TYR A 286 4.34 -3.89 -19.73
N PRO A 287 5.61 -4.27 -19.93
CA PRO A 287 6.68 -3.32 -20.15
C PRO A 287 6.36 -2.36 -21.31
N VAL A 288 6.73 -1.08 -21.13
CA VAL A 288 6.62 -0.03 -22.15
C VAL A 288 8.02 0.25 -22.65
N CYS A 289 8.30 -0.06 -23.92
CA CYS A 289 9.64 0.11 -24.51
C CYS A 289 9.64 0.87 -25.83
N ASN A 290 8.46 1.24 -26.34
CA ASN A 290 8.28 1.98 -27.59
C ASN A 290 8.04 3.49 -27.34
N ARG A 291 8.79 4.06 -26.40
CA ARG A 291 8.77 5.49 -26.04
C ARG A 291 10.20 5.97 -25.78
N THR A 292 10.38 7.27 -25.60
CA THR A 292 11.68 7.88 -25.25
C THR A 292 12.34 7.22 -24.04
N TYR A 293 11.54 6.85 -23.03
CA TYR A 293 12.01 6.16 -21.83
C TYR A 293 11.20 4.88 -21.60
N SER A 294 11.90 3.80 -21.29
CA SER A 294 11.29 2.51 -21.01
C SER A 294 10.82 2.39 -19.56
N VAL A 295 9.74 1.63 -19.36
CA VAL A 295 9.22 1.24 -18.05
C VAL A 295 9.17 -0.27 -17.99
N LYS A 296 10.03 -0.86 -17.16
CA LYS A 296 10.13 -2.31 -16.97
C LYS A 296 9.81 -2.66 -15.52
N ASP A 297 9.08 -3.74 -15.32
CA ASP A 297 8.80 -4.21 -13.97
C ASP A 297 9.92 -5.10 -13.45
N VAL A 298 10.12 -5.08 -12.14
CA VAL A 298 11.03 -5.95 -11.43
C VAL A 298 10.41 -7.34 -11.25
N ASP A 299 11.21 -8.38 -11.54
CA ASP A 299 10.86 -9.79 -11.34
C ASP A 299 11.45 -10.35 -10.04
N ARG A 300 12.68 -9.94 -9.72
CA ARG A 300 13.39 -10.41 -8.53
C ARG A 300 14.13 -9.27 -7.86
N LEU A 301 14.07 -9.29 -6.53
CA LEU A 301 14.76 -8.37 -5.64
C LEU A 301 15.89 -9.12 -4.93
N ARG A 302 17.08 -8.53 -4.86
CA ARG A 302 18.25 -9.05 -4.14
C ARG A 302 18.82 -8.00 -3.19
N PHE A 303 18.81 -8.29 -1.90
CA PHE A 303 19.35 -7.39 -0.87
C PHE A 303 20.73 -7.90 -0.44
N ASN A 304 21.77 -7.20 -0.88
CA ASN A 304 23.16 -7.54 -0.55
C ASN A 304 23.56 -6.90 0.78
N PHE A 305 24.08 -7.71 1.71
CA PHE A 305 24.56 -7.26 3.03
C PHE A 305 26.09 -7.13 3.07
N ASN A 306 26.78 -7.85 2.19
CA ASN A 306 28.18 -7.68 1.85
C ASN A 306 28.44 -8.33 0.48
N SER A 307 29.71 -8.47 0.07
CA SER A 307 30.11 -9.01 -1.23
C SER A 307 29.70 -10.48 -1.47
N THR A 308 29.42 -11.24 -0.41
CA THR A 308 29.09 -12.68 -0.50
C THR A 308 27.76 -13.06 0.15
N SER A 309 27.14 -12.12 0.88
CA SER A 309 25.92 -12.35 1.67
C SER A 309 24.76 -11.57 1.10
N TYR A 310 23.67 -12.27 0.81
CA TYR A 310 22.45 -11.64 0.32
C TYR A 310 21.21 -12.48 0.62
N LEU A 311 20.06 -11.83 0.53
CA LEU A 311 18.78 -12.51 0.34
C LEU A 311 18.18 -12.13 -1.01
N GLU A 312 17.43 -13.05 -1.61
CA GLU A 312 16.76 -12.81 -2.89
C GLU A 312 15.37 -13.43 -2.91
N TYR A 313 14.39 -12.73 -3.47
CA TYR A 313 13.03 -13.25 -3.63
C TYR A 313 12.30 -12.62 -4.82
N SER A 314 11.19 -13.26 -5.21
CA SER A 314 10.33 -12.79 -6.29
C SER A 314 9.48 -11.58 -5.86
N TYR A 315 9.21 -10.68 -6.80
CA TYR A 315 8.22 -9.59 -6.63
C TYR A 315 6.86 -10.09 -6.13
N LEU A 316 6.51 -11.37 -6.35
CA LEU A 316 5.25 -11.96 -5.91
C LEU A 316 5.08 -11.97 -4.38
N HIS A 317 6.19 -11.95 -3.64
CA HIS A 317 6.25 -11.95 -2.17
C HIS A 317 6.53 -10.55 -1.60
N ASP A 318 6.43 -9.48 -2.40
CA ASP A 318 6.74 -8.12 -1.98
C ASP A 318 5.58 -7.15 -2.27
N HIS A 319 5.12 -6.47 -1.23
CA HIS A 319 4.05 -5.47 -1.28
C HIS A 319 4.58 -4.05 -1.42
N SER A 320 5.88 -3.82 -1.25
CA SER A 320 6.47 -2.52 -1.54
C SER A 320 6.18 -2.16 -3.00
N LYS A 321 6.06 -0.85 -3.24
CA LYS A 321 6.15 -0.33 -4.58
C LYS A 321 7.18 0.78 -4.60
N PHE A 322 8.05 0.73 -5.59
CA PHE A 322 9.01 1.79 -5.85
C PHE A 322 9.33 1.86 -7.34
N ALA A 323 9.82 3.02 -7.76
CA ALA A 323 10.44 3.21 -9.05
C ALA A 323 11.86 3.74 -8.85
N VAL A 324 12.80 3.21 -9.62
CA VAL A 324 14.18 3.68 -9.64
C VAL A 324 14.61 4.00 -11.05
N ALA A 325 15.17 5.18 -11.26
CA ALA A 325 15.73 5.58 -12.54
C ALA A 325 17.01 4.80 -12.83
N VAL A 326 17.15 4.36 -14.09
CA VAL A 326 18.29 3.55 -14.53
C VAL A 326 19.54 4.42 -14.62
N ASN A 327 19.43 5.59 -15.25
CA ASN A 327 20.59 6.43 -15.56
C ASN A 327 20.69 7.70 -14.70
N THR A 328 19.63 8.07 -13.98
CA THR A 328 19.61 9.27 -13.13
C THR A 328 19.54 8.92 -11.64
N GLN A 329 19.44 9.96 -10.80
CA GLN A 329 19.49 9.85 -9.35
C GLN A 329 18.11 9.73 -8.70
N LEU A 330 17.04 9.66 -9.50
CA LEU A 330 15.68 9.61 -8.99
C LEU A 330 15.35 8.22 -8.43
N PHE A 331 14.90 8.21 -7.18
CA PHE A 331 14.24 7.08 -6.56
C PHE A 331 12.91 7.53 -5.97
N CYS A 332 11.86 6.72 -6.11
CA CYS A 332 10.53 7.01 -5.58
C CYS A 332 9.95 5.79 -4.89
N PHE A 333 9.51 5.95 -3.63
CA PHE A 333 8.51 5.04 -3.09
C PHE A 333 7.13 5.39 -3.66
N SER A 334 6.29 4.38 -3.77
CA SER A 334 4.95 4.52 -4.33
C SER A 334 3.95 3.71 -3.52
N SER A 335 2.70 4.15 -3.56
CA SER A 335 1.58 3.43 -3.02
C SER A 335 0.83 2.62 -4.09
N LEU A 336 1.05 2.91 -5.37
CA LEU A 336 0.31 2.33 -6.50
C LEU A 336 0.98 1.08 -7.07
N ASN A 337 0.21 0.01 -7.27
CA ASN A 337 0.68 -1.09 -8.11
C ASN A 337 0.75 -0.67 -9.58
N ARG A 338 1.57 -1.33 -10.40
CA ARG A 338 1.55 -1.13 -11.84
C ARG A 338 0.52 -2.05 -12.51
N ALA A 339 -0.75 -1.67 -12.43
CA ALA A 339 -1.90 -2.45 -12.94
C ALA A 339 -3.06 -1.54 -13.38
N LYS A 340 -3.89 -1.99 -14.34
CA LYS A 340 -5.05 -1.26 -14.87
C LYS A 340 -6.05 -0.87 -13.79
N THR A 341 -6.24 -1.72 -12.78
CA THR A 341 -7.14 -1.44 -11.64
C THR A 341 -6.73 -0.20 -10.83
N GLN A 342 -5.51 0.29 -10.98
CA GLN A 342 -5.00 1.47 -10.27
C GLN A 342 -5.24 2.79 -11.02
N PHE A 343 -5.72 2.74 -12.27
CA PHE A 343 -5.99 3.95 -13.05
C PHE A 343 -7.07 4.80 -12.39
N LYS A 344 -8.13 4.19 -11.85
CA LYS A 344 -9.23 4.89 -11.17
C LYS A 344 -9.04 5.07 -9.67
N ARG A 345 -7.80 4.97 -9.18
CA ARG A 345 -7.46 5.14 -7.77
C ARG A 345 -6.55 6.33 -7.59
N GLY A 346 -6.73 7.08 -6.51
CA GLY A 346 -5.68 8.00 -6.10
C GLY A 346 -4.43 7.26 -5.63
N GLY A 347 -3.33 7.97 -5.46
CA GLY A 347 -2.12 7.39 -4.89
C GLY A 347 -1.04 8.41 -4.63
N GLU A 348 -0.07 8.01 -3.83
CA GLU A 348 1.06 8.84 -3.43
C GLU A 348 2.38 8.26 -3.93
N LEU A 349 3.30 9.15 -4.28
CA LEU A 349 4.70 8.81 -4.42
C LEU A 349 5.54 9.82 -3.63
N LEU A 350 6.61 9.33 -3.01
CA LEU A 350 7.58 10.15 -2.32
C LEU A 350 8.95 9.88 -2.93
N CYS A 351 9.44 10.87 -3.66
CA CYS A 351 10.65 10.78 -4.46
C CYS A 351 11.80 11.59 -3.85
N ARG A 352 13.03 11.13 -4.12
CA ARG A 352 14.26 11.83 -3.79
C ARG A 352 15.26 11.67 -4.92
N GLU A 353 15.91 12.76 -5.29
CA GLU A 353 17.08 12.74 -6.14
C GLU A 353 18.32 12.57 -5.27
N ASN A 354 18.87 11.36 -5.25
CA ASN A 354 20.08 11.06 -4.50
C ASN A 354 20.78 9.82 -5.09
N LYS A 355 22.03 10.01 -5.53
CA LYS A 355 22.84 8.97 -6.16
C LYS A 355 22.97 7.71 -5.30
N ASP A 356 23.13 7.85 -3.99
CA ASP A 356 23.41 6.73 -3.09
C ASP A 356 22.17 5.88 -2.85
N VAL A 357 21.03 6.51 -2.56
CA VAL A 357 19.72 5.84 -2.42
C VAL A 357 19.33 5.17 -3.74
N ALA A 358 19.38 5.90 -4.86
CA ALA A 358 19.08 5.32 -6.17
C ALA A 358 20.03 4.16 -6.51
N GLY A 359 21.32 4.29 -6.18
CA GLY A 359 22.31 3.24 -6.36
C GLY A 359 22.03 1.97 -5.55
N LEU A 360 21.65 2.11 -4.28
CA LEU A 360 21.27 0.99 -3.42
C LEU A 360 20.04 0.26 -3.98
N PHE A 361 19.00 0.98 -4.40
CA PHE A 361 17.81 0.37 -4.98
C PHE A 361 18.04 -0.21 -6.38
N ARG A 362 18.90 0.39 -7.22
CA ARG A 362 19.33 -0.24 -8.48
C ARG A 362 20.00 -1.58 -8.25
N ARG A 363 20.92 -1.67 -7.27
CA ARG A 363 21.54 -2.96 -6.88
C ARG A 363 20.56 -3.95 -6.26
N THR A 364 19.41 -3.48 -5.80
CA THR A 364 18.34 -4.32 -5.28
C THR A 364 17.55 -5.01 -6.39
N VAL A 365 17.55 -4.45 -7.60
CA VAL A 365 16.88 -5.03 -8.77
C VAL A 365 17.77 -6.13 -9.36
N ALA A 366 17.44 -7.39 -9.06
CA ALA A 366 18.21 -8.55 -9.55
C ALA A 366 17.79 -8.97 -10.96
N LYS A 367 16.50 -8.81 -11.28
CA LYS A 367 15.95 -9.14 -12.60
C LYS A 367 14.78 -8.22 -12.92
N VAL A 368 14.70 -7.79 -14.17
CA VAL A 368 13.56 -7.07 -14.74
C VAL A 368 12.98 -7.84 -15.91
N GLU A 369 11.72 -7.58 -16.22
CA GLU A 369 11.07 -8.11 -17.41
C GLU A 369 11.76 -7.61 -18.69
N ALA A 370 11.79 -8.48 -19.70
CA ALA A 370 12.26 -8.12 -21.03
C ALA A 370 11.16 -7.41 -21.85
N CYS A 371 11.55 -6.51 -22.75
CA CYS A 371 10.60 -5.79 -23.61
C CYS A 371 9.79 -6.71 -24.54
N ASN A 372 10.35 -7.87 -24.88
CA ASN A 372 9.78 -8.89 -25.74
C ASN A 372 9.11 -10.04 -24.96
N ALA A 373 8.80 -9.86 -23.66
CA ALA A 373 8.11 -10.88 -22.88
C ALA A 373 6.81 -11.32 -23.59
N THR A 374 6.82 -12.56 -24.09
CA THR A 374 5.66 -13.26 -24.67
C THR A 374 4.69 -13.65 -23.57
N GLU A 375 3.40 -13.73 -23.91
CA GLU A 375 2.42 -14.30 -22.98
C GLU A 375 2.81 -15.74 -22.57
N PRO A 376 2.35 -16.25 -21.40
CA PRO A 376 2.50 -17.66 -21.04
C PRO A 376 1.94 -18.63 -22.08
N SER A 377 1.11 -18.14 -23.01
CA SER A 377 0.54 -18.85 -24.16
C SER A 377 1.44 -18.90 -25.40
N GLY A 378 2.65 -18.31 -25.36
CA GLY A 378 3.59 -18.30 -26.48
C GLY A 378 3.25 -17.34 -27.63
N LYS A 379 2.24 -16.48 -27.48
CA LYS A 379 1.85 -15.52 -28.54
C LYS A 379 2.64 -14.20 -28.44
N PRO A 380 3.08 -13.62 -29.58
CA PRO A 380 3.65 -12.28 -29.62
C PRO A 380 2.62 -11.20 -29.28
N LYS A 381 3.08 -10.16 -28.59
CA LYS A 381 2.28 -9.10 -27.97
C LYS A 381 1.67 -8.14 -29.02
N PRO A 382 0.36 -7.87 -29.01
CA PRO A 382 -0.20 -6.71 -29.70
C PRO A 382 0.26 -5.42 -29.00
N PRO A 383 0.68 -4.38 -29.74
CA PRO A 383 0.99 -3.08 -29.15
C PRO A 383 -0.29 -2.48 -28.56
N THR A 384 -0.41 -2.50 -27.23
CA THR A 384 -1.46 -1.77 -26.53
C THR A 384 -0.83 -0.56 -25.87
N VAL A 385 -1.04 0.61 -26.48
CA VAL A 385 -0.90 1.90 -25.79
C VAL A 385 -2.05 2.00 -24.79
N PRO A 386 -1.82 2.01 -23.47
CA PRO A 386 -2.90 2.26 -22.53
C PRO A 386 -3.25 3.76 -22.58
N GLY A 387 -4.48 4.08 -23.03
CA GLY A 387 -5.06 5.42 -22.87
C GLY A 387 -5.03 6.35 -24.09
N GLY A 388 -4.75 5.86 -25.30
CA GLY A 388 -4.97 6.61 -26.54
C GLY A 388 -6.23 6.13 -27.26
N THR A 389 -7.20 7.01 -27.52
CA THR A 389 -8.35 6.72 -28.38
C THR A 389 -7.90 6.61 -29.84
N THR A 390 -7.52 5.42 -30.30
CA THR A 390 -7.44 5.14 -31.74
C THR A 390 -8.82 4.75 -32.26
N LYS A 391 -9.52 5.72 -32.87
CA LYS A 391 -10.59 5.42 -33.82
C LYS A 391 -9.95 4.71 -35.02
N THR A 392 -10.05 3.40 -35.11
CA THR A 392 -9.76 2.68 -36.35
C THR A 392 -10.92 2.92 -37.33
N ARG A 393 -10.73 3.85 -38.26
CA ARG A 393 -11.51 3.86 -39.51
C ARG A 393 -11.11 2.60 -40.30
N LYS A 394 -12.07 1.73 -40.60
CA LYS A 394 -11.89 0.65 -41.58
C LYS A 394 -11.66 1.27 -42.97
N PRO A 395 -10.69 0.80 -43.77
CA PRO A 395 -10.62 1.17 -45.18
C PRO A 395 -11.76 0.52 -45.94
N TRP A 396 -12.37 1.30 -46.81
CA TRP A 396 -13.44 0.94 -47.73
C TRP A 396 -12.90 -0.01 -48.81
N GLN A 397 -13.55 -1.16 -49.04
CA GLN A 397 -13.30 -2.00 -50.22
C GLN A 397 -14.58 -2.07 -51.06
N LYS A 398 -14.50 -1.57 -52.30
CA LYS A 398 -15.54 -1.74 -53.34
C LYS A 398 -15.57 -3.21 -53.79
N PRO A 399 -16.73 -3.85 -53.94
CA PRO A 399 -16.84 -5.06 -54.74
C PRO A 399 -16.98 -4.68 -56.22
N THR A 400 -16.04 -5.11 -57.05
CA THR A 400 -16.17 -5.17 -58.51
C THR A 400 -16.89 -6.46 -58.89
N THR A 401 -18.06 -6.34 -59.51
CA THR A 401 -18.74 -7.41 -60.24
C THR A 401 -18.21 -7.52 -61.68
N PRO A 402 -18.24 -8.72 -62.26
CA PRO A 402 -18.56 -8.86 -63.68
C PRO A 402 -19.90 -9.57 -63.90
N ILE A 403 -20.59 -9.13 -64.96
CA ILE A 403 -21.94 -9.49 -65.41
C ILE A 403 -21.82 -10.44 -66.63
N LYS A 404 -22.54 -11.58 -66.75
CA LYS A 404 -23.73 -11.91 -67.62
C LYS A 404 -23.62 -13.39 -68.09
N PRO A 405 -24.61 -14.06 -68.79
CA PRO A 405 -26.05 -13.81 -69.04
C PRO A 405 -26.96 -15.08 -68.76
N PRO A 406 -28.28 -15.11 -69.08
CA PRO A 406 -29.32 -15.87 -68.36
C PRO A 406 -29.96 -17.07 -69.10
N GLY A 407 -30.68 -17.94 -68.35
CA GLY A 407 -31.66 -18.91 -68.89
C GLY A 407 -32.36 -19.75 -67.82
N LYS A 408 -33.61 -19.39 -67.46
CA LYS A 408 -34.89 -20.14 -67.64
C LYS A 408 -35.30 -21.18 -66.57
N TRP A 409 -36.26 -20.73 -65.76
CA TRP A 409 -37.45 -21.35 -65.13
C TRP A 409 -37.71 -22.87 -65.21
N THR A 410 -38.21 -23.48 -64.10
CA THR A 410 -39.62 -23.97 -63.96
C THR A 410 -39.95 -24.58 -62.57
N THR A 411 -41.12 -24.17 -62.04
CA THR A 411 -42.20 -24.85 -61.26
C THR A 411 -41.88 -25.98 -60.25
N THR A 412 -42.47 -26.11 -59.05
CA THR A 412 -43.93 -26.17 -58.73
C THR A 412 -44.17 -26.11 -57.19
N THR A 413 -45.34 -25.65 -56.75
CA THR A 413 -45.91 -25.59 -55.38
C THR A 413 -46.56 -26.94 -54.94
N PRO A 414 -47.37 -27.02 -53.86
CA PRO A 414 -47.05 -27.12 -52.41
C PRO A 414 -47.65 -28.42 -51.77
N VAL A 415 -47.50 -28.71 -50.45
CA VAL A 415 -48.51 -29.41 -49.58
C VAL A 415 -48.06 -29.53 -48.10
N ASN A 416 -49.09 -29.65 -47.26
CA ASN A 416 -49.33 -29.52 -45.81
C ASN A 416 -48.51 -30.26 -44.73
N LYS A 417 -48.64 -29.68 -43.51
CA LYS A 417 -48.39 -30.15 -42.12
C LYS A 417 -48.91 -31.57 -41.78
N PRO A 418 -48.42 -32.21 -40.69
CA PRO A 418 -49.15 -32.18 -39.39
C PRO A 418 -48.28 -32.06 -38.11
N THR A 419 -48.99 -31.99 -36.97
CA THR A 419 -48.67 -31.49 -35.62
C THR A 419 -48.33 -32.54 -34.54
N LYS A 420 -47.57 -32.06 -33.51
CA LYS A 420 -47.63 -32.30 -32.04
C LYS A 420 -47.23 -33.66 -31.41
N SER A 421 -46.40 -33.61 -30.36
CA SER A 421 -46.78 -33.93 -28.96
C SER A 421 -45.66 -33.64 -27.93
N ARG A 422 -46.04 -33.45 -26.67
CA ARG A 422 -45.27 -33.00 -25.47
C ARG A 422 -44.94 -34.21 -24.57
N PRO A 423 -43.98 -34.13 -23.61
CA PRO A 423 -44.39 -34.41 -22.21
C PRO A 423 -43.66 -33.60 -21.11
N THR A 424 -44.11 -33.86 -19.87
CA THR A 424 -44.01 -33.12 -18.60
C THR A 424 -43.08 -33.75 -17.53
N LYS A 425 -42.75 -32.94 -16.51
CA LYS A 425 -42.09 -33.12 -15.17
C LYS A 425 -42.10 -34.49 -14.44
N ALA A 426 -41.03 -34.75 -13.65
CA ALA A 426 -41.04 -35.27 -12.25
C ALA A 426 -39.62 -35.12 -11.60
N THR A 427 -39.42 -34.39 -10.49
CA THR A 427 -39.39 -34.74 -9.04
C THR A 427 -38.30 -35.73 -8.58
N ARG A 428 -37.44 -35.34 -7.61
CA ARG A 428 -36.30 -36.13 -7.06
C ARG A 428 -36.46 -36.32 -5.54
N ARG A 429 -36.27 -37.55 -5.06
CA ARG A 429 -36.32 -37.99 -3.65
C ARG A 429 -34.95 -38.55 -3.21
N THR A 430 -34.73 -38.52 -1.88
CA THR A 430 -33.54 -38.84 -1.06
C THR A 430 -33.23 -40.34 -0.88
N THR A 431 -31.97 -40.69 -0.54
CA THR A 431 -31.59 -41.80 0.39
C THR A 431 -30.07 -41.84 0.71
N ALA A 432 -29.73 -42.52 1.81
CA ALA A 432 -28.46 -42.51 2.57
C ALA A 432 -27.61 -43.82 2.46
N LYS A 433 -26.39 -43.75 3.06
CA LYS A 433 -25.31 -44.73 3.40
C LYS A 433 -25.55 -46.26 3.37
N PRO A 434 -24.45 -47.05 3.31
CA PRO A 434 -24.05 -47.85 4.50
C PRO A 434 -22.51 -47.95 4.77
N ALA A 435 -22.17 -48.60 5.89
CA ALA A 435 -20.84 -48.79 6.50
C ALA A 435 -20.32 -50.24 6.39
N SER A 436 -19.02 -50.48 6.61
CA SER A 436 -18.50 -51.78 7.11
C SER A 436 -17.14 -51.66 7.83
N THR A 437 -16.86 -52.64 8.69
CA THR A 437 -15.84 -52.75 9.75
C THR A 437 -14.73 -53.75 9.40
N LYS A 438 -13.53 -53.64 10.03
CA LYS A 438 -12.73 -54.77 10.55
C LYS A 438 -11.55 -54.31 11.44
N SER A 439 -11.23 -55.16 12.42
CA SER A 439 -10.32 -54.99 13.57
C SER A 439 -9.04 -55.83 13.41
N SER A 440 -7.90 -55.43 14.01
CA SER A 440 -6.96 -56.35 14.69
C SER A 440 -5.73 -55.67 15.34
N LYS A 441 -5.68 -55.77 16.67
CA LYS A 441 -4.57 -56.08 17.61
C LYS A 441 -3.34 -55.15 17.81
N ARG A 442 -3.03 -55.02 19.12
CA ARG A 442 -1.94 -54.32 19.81
C ARG A 442 -1.01 -55.35 20.48
N PRO A 443 0.19 -54.96 20.94
CA PRO A 443 0.65 -55.39 22.26
C PRO A 443 1.07 -54.22 23.17
N THR A 444 0.95 -54.47 24.48
CA THR A 444 1.18 -53.57 25.62
C THR A 444 2.42 -53.95 26.41
N THR A 445 3.01 -52.94 27.07
CA THR A 445 3.66 -52.84 28.42
C THR A 445 4.84 -51.85 28.30
N THR A 446 5.17 -50.93 29.22
CA THR A 446 5.09 -50.93 30.70
C THR A 446 5.01 -49.49 31.25
N LYS A 447 4.44 -49.34 32.45
CA LYS A 447 4.24 -48.09 33.23
C LYS A 447 5.51 -47.65 33.97
N THR A 448 5.64 -46.34 34.20
CA THR A 448 6.16 -45.78 35.47
C THR A 448 5.43 -44.49 35.84
N LYS A 449 5.07 -44.40 37.14
CA LYS A 449 4.40 -43.31 37.88
C LYS A 449 5.31 -42.04 37.87
N LYS A 450 4.92 -40.80 38.20
CA LYS A 450 4.06 -40.27 39.29
C LYS A 450 4.10 -38.73 39.21
N HIS A 451 2.98 -38.07 39.51
CA HIS A 451 2.81 -36.83 40.31
C HIS A 451 1.72 -35.88 39.79
N GLU A 452 0.71 -35.74 40.64
CA GLU A 452 -0.43 -34.83 40.55
C GLU A 452 -0.03 -33.39 40.93
N ASN A 453 -0.74 -32.41 40.35
CA ASN A 453 -1.43 -31.40 41.17
C ASN A 453 -2.62 -30.78 40.39
N PRO A 454 -3.74 -30.45 41.05
CA PRO A 454 -5.02 -30.23 40.38
C PRO A 454 -5.32 -28.76 40.08
N ILE A 455 -5.95 -28.53 38.92
CA ILE A 455 -6.51 -27.25 38.50
C ILE A 455 -7.89 -27.07 39.13
N PHE A 456 -8.05 -25.98 39.88
CA PHE A 456 -9.33 -25.46 40.36
C PHE A 456 -10.23 -25.07 39.19
N GLN A 457 -11.39 -25.72 39.05
CA GLN A 457 -12.51 -25.24 38.23
C GLN A 457 -13.46 -24.40 39.08
N ARG A 458 -13.83 -23.22 38.59
CA ARG A 458 -15.03 -22.47 39.01
C ARG A 458 -15.78 -21.93 37.79
N PRO A 459 -17.11 -21.72 37.90
CA PRO A 459 -18.04 -22.03 36.81
C PRO A 459 -18.36 -20.83 35.91
N ILE A 460 -18.66 -21.14 34.65
CA ILE A 460 -19.18 -20.22 33.64
C ILE A 460 -20.62 -19.83 33.99
N LYS A 461 -20.83 -18.59 34.42
CA LYS A 461 -22.17 -17.96 34.42
C LYS A 461 -22.44 -17.38 33.03
N LYS A 462 -23.46 -17.91 32.35
CA LYS A 462 -24.12 -17.29 31.20
C LYS A 462 -24.62 -15.90 31.60
N LYS A 463 -24.23 -14.86 30.86
CA LYS A 463 -24.93 -13.57 30.85
C LYS A 463 -25.41 -13.26 29.43
N SER A 464 -26.68 -12.89 29.40
CA SER A 464 -27.54 -12.49 28.30
C SER A 464 -27.02 -11.29 27.51
N ARG A 465 -27.28 -11.32 26.20
CA ARG A 465 -27.10 -10.20 25.26
C ARG A 465 -28.06 -9.04 25.61
N PRO A 466 -27.64 -7.77 25.48
CA PRO A 466 -28.57 -6.66 25.26
C PRO A 466 -28.71 -6.34 23.76
N ASN A 467 -29.91 -5.84 23.46
CA ASN A 467 -30.44 -5.46 22.15
C ASN A 467 -29.54 -4.56 21.31
N LYS A 468 -29.50 -4.83 20.00
CA LYS A 468 -29.14 -3.87 18.96
C LYS A 468 -30.32 -2.91 18.75
N GLN A 469 -30.17 -1.66 19.16
CA GLN A 469 -31.00 -0.56 18.65
C GLN A 469 -30.35 -0.05 17.35
N SER A 470 -31.07 -0.24 16.26
CA SER A 470 -30.83 0.38 14.96
C SER A 470 -31.20 1.86 15.03
N TRP A 471 -30.21 2.74 14.86
CA TRP A 471 -30.46 4.11 14.45
C TRP A 471 -30.32 4.17 12.93
N GLU A 472 -31.46 4.07 12.24
CA GLU A 472 -31.60 4.60 10.89
C GLU A 472 -31.73 6.12 11.00
N LEU A 473 -30.93 6.86 10.25
CA LEU A 473 -31.19 8.26 9.95
C LEU A 473 -31.10 8.47 8.43
N PRO A 474 -31.96 9.33 7.86
CA PRO A 474 -32.41 9.21 6.49
C PRO A 474 -31.51 9.96 5.50
N LEU A 475 -31.34 9.37 4.33
CA LEU A 475 -30.88 10.02 3.11
C LEU A 475 -31.90 11.09 2.68
N TYR A 476 -31.54 12.36 2.79
CA TYR A 476 -32.21 13.43 2.04
C TYR A 476 -31.39 13.78 0.81
N PHE A 477 -31.85 13.27 -0.33
CA PHE A 477 -31.63 13.82 -1.66
C PHE A 477 -32.65 14.95 -1.87
N LEU A 478 -32.21 16.15 -2.26
CA LEU A 478 -33.04 17.10 -2.99
C LEU A 478 -32.15 18.00 -3.87
N TRP A 479 -32.65 18.21 -5.08
CA TRP A 479 -32.05 18.83 -6.26
C TRP A 479 -32.53 20.29 -6.40
N ARG A 480 -31.80 21.10 -7.19
CA ARG A 480 -32.06 22.48 -7.68
C ARG A 480 -31.76 23.59 -6.65
N LEU A 481 -31.06 24.69 -6.98
CA LEU A 481 -30.77 25.40 -8.24
C LEU A 481 -29.27 25.57 -8.49
#